data_AF-A0A418ASA2-F1
#
_entry.id   AF-A0A418ASA2-F1
#
_cell.length_a   1.000
_cell.length_b   1.000
_cell.length_c   1.000
_cell.angle_alpha   90.00
_cell.angle_beta   90.00
_cell.angle_gamma   90.00
#
_symmetry.space_group_name_H-M   'P 1'
#
loop_
_entity.id
_entity.type
_entity.pdbx_description
1 polymer ?
#
loop_
_entity_poly.entity_id
_entity_poly.type
_entity_poly.pdbx_seq_one_letter_code
_entity_poly.pdbx_strand_id
1 'polypeptide(L)'
;MEGLLLPLEVFLLLLFKSTPLAFTTDQSAVHHFPLVTSTATMDHASTASRRRKSDSCMEACAPEPMTSALPRLRHAMTWEEKYALHVTQLRSNTTSMWSEPSAAPVLVRGPTYVKDSTKMPAGPSLGRLVHVDVWKGTRARPGRIDHIALVDLDRPNSILRYFQHEHPSDKVFVLNFQVPGTPFAHVVCYWLVSSADVAQHPPFSRLWAQFQDAIHANTPAFCNAHLKLIPALVTAPWVVKAMVPQKPALVGNKLTQRYVCGPNYIEVDMDIPSSTIAANIVGLCRGYSNQLDVDVHLTLQGDTEADLPEKIFASVRLSKLDFAHAEDIL
;
A
#
# COMPACT_ATOMS: atom_id res chain seq x y z
N MET A 1 -14.08 -19.01 -27.22
CA MET A 1 -12.91 -19.82 -27.60
C MET A 1 -12.26 -20.33 -26.33
N GLU A 2 -12.73 -21.51 -25.91
CA GLU A 2 -12.15 -22.33 -24.86
C GLU A 2 -10.90 -23.04 -25.40
N GLY A 3 -9.96 -23.38 -24.50
CA GLY A 3 -8.96 -24.41 -24.73
C GLY A 3 -7.65 -23.96 -25.36
N LEU A 4 -6.66 -23.64 -24.52
CA LEU A 4 -5.41 -24.41 -24.34
C LEU A 4 -4.44 -23.56 -23.49
N LEU A 5 -4.66 -23.51 -22.18
CA LEU A 5 -3.55 -23.27 -21.26
C LEU A 5 -2.75 -24.56 -21.27
N LEU A 6 -1.59 -24.55 -21.93
CA LEU A 6 -0.63 -25.63 -21.80
C LEU A 6 -0.42 -25.91 -20.31
N PRO A 7 -0.48 -27.18 -19.87
CA PRO A 7 -0.14 -27.52 -18.49
C PRO A 7 1.26 -26.98 -18.21
N LEU A 8 1.42 -26.27 -17.10
CA LEU A 8 2.68 -25.69 -16.65
C LEU A 8 3.85 -26.70 -16.70
N GLU A 9 3.53 -27.99 -16.56
CA GLU A 9 4.43 -29.14 -16.68
C GLU A 9 5.09 -29.28 -18.07
N VAL A 10 4.39 -28.97 -19.17
CA VAL A 10 4.93 -29.05 -20.54
C VAL A 10 5.93 -27.91 -20.82
N PHE A 11 5.74 -26.74 -20.20
CA PHE A 11 6.66 -25.61 -20.31
C PHE A 11 7.91 -25.79 -19.43
N LEU A 12 7.76 -26.37 -18.23
CA LEU A 12 8.88 -26.68 -17.34
C LEU A 12 9.78 -27.80 -17.88
N LEU A 13 9.23 -28.80 -18.58
CA LEU A 13 10.01 -29.87 -19.23
C LEU A 13 10.87 -29.38 -20.41
N LEU A 14 10.57 -28.22 -21.00
CA LEU A 14 11.35 -27.62 -22.08
C LEU A 14 12.52 -26.76 -21.60
N LEU A 15 12.55 -26.34 -20.33
CA LEU A 15 13.63 -25.50 -19.76
C LEU A 15 14.74 -26.31 -19.08
N PHE A 16 14.52 -27.58 -18.72
CA PHE A 16 15.47 -28.39 -17.93
C PHE A 16 15.87 -29.71 -18.60
N LYS A 17 16.06 -29.73 -19.92
CA LYS A 17 16.93 -30.74 -20.53
C LYS A 17 18.39 -30.28 -20.45
N SER A 18 19.09 -30.90 -19.50
CA SER A 18 20.56 -31.07 -19.38
C SER A 18 21.18 -30.42 -18.15
N THR A 19 21.64 -31.31 -17.27
CA THR A 19 22.65 -31.20 -16.21
C THR A 19 22.24 -30.74 -14.79
N PRO A 20 22.46 -31.58 -13.77
CA PRO A 20 22.31 -31.22 -12.36
C PRO A 20 23.63 -30.64 -11.85
N LEU A 21 23.60 -29.49 -11.20
CA LEU A 21 24.73 -29.04 -10.37
C LEU A 21 24.24 -28.78 -8.95
N ALA A 22 24.73 -29.64 -8.07
CA ALA A 22 24.60 -29.59 -6.64
C ALA A 22 25.21 -28.29 -6.09
N PHE A 23 24.49 -27.63 -5.17
CA PHE A 23 25.04 -26.58 -4.34
C PHE A 23 25.69 -27.20 -3.11
N THR A 24 26.99 -27.00 -2.97
CA THR A 24 27.72 -27.20 -1.72
C THR A 24 28.06 -25.83 -1.14
N THR A 25 27.94 -25.77 0.18
CA THR A 25 28.33 -24.70 1.10
C THR A 25 29.83 -24.43 1.04
N ASP A 26 30.26 -23.16 1.12
CA ASP A 26 30.95 -22.59 2.30
C ASP A 26 31.77 -21.30 1.97
N GLN A 27 31.85 -20.45 3.00
CA GLN A 27 32.81 -19.39 3.35
C GLN A 27 32.81 -17.97 2.73
N SER A 28 32.73 -17.07 3.71
CA SER A 28 33.05 -15.65 3.85
C SER A 28 34.42 -15.20 3.35
N ALA A 29 34.48 -13.96 2.87
CA ALA A 29 35.66 -13.10 3.02
C ALA A 29 35.22 -11.64 3.19
N VAL A 30 35.64 -11.06 4.33
CA VAL A 30 35.53 -9.65 4.71
C VAL A 30 36.80 -8.94 4.26
N HIS A 31 36.69 -7.75 3.66
CA HIS A 31 37.81 -6.82 3.50
C HIS A 31 37.45 -5.44 4.06
N HIS A 32 38.15 -5.08 5.13
CA HIS A 32 38.27 -3.74 5.71
C HIS A 32 39.31 -2.90 4.95
N PHE A 33 39.10 -1.59 4.85
CA PHE A 33 40.15 -0.54 4.73
C PHE A 33 39.57 0.81 5.28
N PRO A 34 40.38 1.80 5.68
CA PRO A 34 40.39 2.33 7.04
C PRO A 34 40.01 3.82 7.11
N LEU A 35 39.68 4.24 8.33
CA LEU A 35 39.55 5.63 8.76
C LEU A 35 40.90 6.37 8.72
N VAL A 36 40.87 7.64 8.28
CA VAL A 36 41.91 8.63 8.58
C VAL A 36 41.38 9.57 9.65
N THR A 37 42.08 9.56 10.78
CA THR A 37 41.99 10.48 11.92
C THR A 37 42.71 11.80 11.61
N SER A 38 42.16 12.91 12.08
CA SER A 38 42.86 14.18 12.24
C SER A 38 42.67 14.64 13.68
N THR A 39 43.72 14.48 14.47
CA THR A 39 43.89 15.07 15.80
C THR A 39 44.48 16.47 15.68
N ALA A 40 43.94 17.44 16.41
CA ALA A 40 44.72 18.55 16.96
C ALA A 40 44.02 19.09 18.20
N THR A 41 44.73 18.97 19.30
CA THR A 41 44.42 19.39 20.67
C THR A 41 44.61 20.90 20.87
N MET A 42 43.93 21.38 21.91
CA MET A 42 44.04 22.72 22.51
C MET A 42 45.45 23.02 23.06
N ASP A 43 45.75 24.31 23.25
CA ASP A 43 46.09 24.85 24.59
C ASP A 43 46.17 26.39 24.67
N HIS A 44 45.59 26.90 25.77
CA HIS A 44 45.90 28.04 26.68
C HIS A 44 46.71 29.29 26.23
N ALA A 45 46.63 30.50 26.81
CA ALA A 45 45.76 31.22 27.77
C ALA A 45 46.38 32.62 28.07
N SER A 46 45.55 33.62 28.40
CA SER A 46 45.84 34.81 29.25
C SER A 46 46.82 35.90 28.69
N THR A 47 46.83 37.20 29.01
CA THR A 47 46.21 38.03 30.07
C THR A 47 46.34 39.54 29.72
N ALA A 48 45.35 40.33 30.16
CA ALA A 48 45.39 41.68 30.77
C ALA A 48 45.87 42.99 30.06
N SER A 49 44.93 43.96 30.06
CA SER A 49 45.03 45.37 30.53
C SER A 49 45.54 46.49 29.61
N ARG A 50 44.65 47.45 29.28
CA ARG A 50 44.67 48.82 29.85
C ARG A 50 43.50 49.71 29.41
N ARG A 51 42.90 50.39 30.39
CA ARG A 51 41.90 51.48 30.30
C ARG A 51 42.37 52.68 29.48
N ARG A 52 41.45 53.33 28.76
CA ARG A 52 41.29 54.81 28.75
C ARG A 52 39.81 55.18 28.61
N LYS A 53 39.36 56.03 29.53
CA LYS A 53 38.04 56.71 29.58
C LYS A 53 38.07 57.91 28.63
N SER A 54 36.96 58.17 27.97
CA SER A 54 36.52 59.53 27.63
C SER A 54 35.00 59.55 27.58
N ASP A 55 34.41 60.29 28.51
CA ASP A 55 33.00 60.68 28.55
C ASP A 55 32.69 61.62 27.38
N SER A 56 31.53 61.50 26.75
CA SER A 56 30.52 62.59 26.73
C SER A 56 29.36 62.31 25.77
N CYS A 57 28.24 62.94 26.16
CA CYS A 57 27.04 63.30 25.40
C CYS A 57 25.99 62.21 25.15
N MET A 58 24.93 62.28 25.96
CA MET A 58 23.64 61.66 25.70
C MET A 58 23.02 62.29 24.45
N GLU A 59 22.55 61.45 23.54
CA GLU A 59 21.53 61.83 22.58
C GLU A 59 20.48 60.70 22.59
N ALA A 60 19.29 61.04 23.07
CA ALA A 60 18.18 60.11 23.21
C ALA A 60 17.61 59.78 21.82
N CYS A 61 18.00 58.64 21.26
CA CYS A 61 17.36 58.12 20.06
C CYS A 61 16.03 57.48 20.47
N ALA A 62 14.92 58.03 19.95
CA ALA A 62 13.57 57.53 20.19
C ALA A 62 13.47 56.04 19.83
N PRO A 63 12.64 55.24 20.55
CA PRO A 63 12.45 53.83 20.19
C PRO A 63 11.81 53.76 18.80
N GLU A 64 12.52 53.12 17.87
CA GLU A 64 11.96 52.70 16.57
C GLU A 64 10.61 52.02 16.82
N PRO A 65 9.54 52.39 16.08
CA PRO A 65 8.25 51.74 16.24
C PRO A 65 8.46 50.27 15.89
N MET A 66 8.17 49.39 16.86
CA MET A 66 8.13 47.95 16.61
C MET A 66 7.26 47.72 15.39
N THR A 67 7.89 47.37 14.27
CA THR A 67 7.22 46.88 13.07
C THR A 67 6.32 45.76 13.57
N SER A 68 5.01 46.00 13.60
CA SER A 68 4.05 45.02 14.06
C SER A 68 4.28 43.78 13.22
N ALA A 69 4.80 42.71 13.82
CA ALA A 69 4.98 41.46 13.12
C ALA A 69 3.62 41.10 12.52
N LEU A 70 3.54 41.12 11.18
CA LEU A 70 2.34 40.72 10.46
C LEU A 70 1.84 39.41 11.08
N PRO A 71 0.55 39.26 11.37
CA PRO A 71 0.04 38.04 11.96
C PRO A 71 0.50 36.90 11.06
N ARG A 72 1.33 35.99 11.58
CA ARG A 72 1.66 34.76 10.87
C ARG A 72 0.33 34.07 10.64
N LEU A 73 -0.20 34.17 9.41
CA LEU A 73 -1.33 33.39 8.93
C LEU A 73 -0.97 31.93 9.22
N ARG A 74 -1.52 31.38 10.30
CA ARG A 74 -1.32 29.97 10.63
C ARG A 74 -2.08 29.20 9.56
N HIS A 75 -1.34 28.64 8.61
CA HIS A 75 -1.91 27.70 7.65
C HIS A 75 -2.49 26.54 8.46
N ALA A 76 -3.81 26.35 8.38
CA ALA A 76 -4.45 25.20 8.99
C ALA A 76 -4.02 23.97 8.19
N MET A 77 -3.41 22.99 8.86
CA MET A 77 -2.95 21.78 8.20
C MET A 77 -4.12 21.05 7.53
N THR A 78 -3.90 20.53 6.33
CA THR A 78 -4.86 19.63 5.67
C THR A 78 -4.97 18.32 6.45
N TRP A 79 -5.99 17.50 6.16
CA TRP A 79 -6.12 16.20 6.82
C TRP A 79 -4.96 15.26 6.42
N GLU A 80 -4.47 15.36 5.18
CA GLU A 80 -3.31 14.62 4.69
C GLU A 80 -2.05 14.98 5.47
N GLU A 81 -1.83 16.27 5.74
CA GLU A 81 -0.68 16.73 6.53
C GLU A 81 -0.76 16.23 7.97
N LYS A 82 -1.93 16.30 8.60
CA LYS A 82 -2.16 15.75 9.95
C LYS A 82 -1.94 14.25 9.99
N TYR A 83 -2.46 13.53 8.99
CA TYR A 83 -2.32 12.08 8.91
C TYR A 83 -0.88 11.65 8.61
N ALA A 84 -0.15 12.40 7.77
CA ALA A 84 1.27 12.17 7.53
C ALA A 84 2.09 12.28 8.83
N LEU A 85 1.73 13.21 9.74
CA LEU A 85 2.34 13.26 11.07
C LEU A 85 1.96 12.03 11.91
N HIS A 86 0.71 11.58 11.87
CA HIS A 86 0.26 10.38 12.58
C HIS A 86 1.00 9.12 12.10
N VAL A 87 1.09 8.90 10.79
CA VAL A 87 1.69 7.69 10.21
C VAL A 87 3.20 7.57 10.48
N THR A 88 3.91 8.69 10.69
CA THR A 88 5.32 8.66 11.11
C THR A 88 5.52 7.97 12.47
N GLN A 89 4.48 7.95 13.32
CA GLN A 89 4.49 7.29 14.62
C GLN A 89 4.35 5.76 14.51
N LEU A 90 3.93 5.23 13.36
CA LEU A 90 3.92 3.79 13.08
C LEU A 90 5.32 3.22 12.92
N ARG A 91 6.32 4.05 12.55
CA ARG A 91 7.72 3.65 12.33
C ARG A 91 7.88 2.47 11.36
N SER A 92 7.02 2.39 10.35
CA SER A 92 7.04 1.25 9.43
C SER A 92 8.27 1.26 8.53
N ASN A 93 8.93 0.11 8.43
CA ASN A 93 10.11 -0.09 7.59
C ASN A 93 9.77 -0.27 6.10
N THR A 94 8.49 -0.24 5.74
CA THR A 94 8.01 -0.55 4.39
C THR A 94 7.54 0.65 3.60
N THR A 95 7.60 1.86 4.18
CA THR A 95 7.10 3.11 3.58
C THR A 95 7.69 3.43 2.20
N SER A 96 8.93 2.99 1.91
CA SER A 96 9.56 3.16 0.59
C SER A 96 9.21 2.07 -0.43
N MET A 97 8.46 1.04 -0.02
CA MET A 97 8.13 -0.13 -0.84
C MET A 97 6.74 -0.04 -1.48
N TRP A 98 6.05 1.09 -1.33
CA TRP A 98 4.74 1.30 -1.92
C TRP A 98 4.48 2.76 -2.26
N SER A 99 3.52 2.99 -3.16
CA SER A 99 3.00 4.31 -3.51
C SER A 99 1.59 4.20 -4.10
N GLU A 100 0.90 5.33 -4.28
CA GLU A 100 -0.38 5.38 -4.98
C GLU A 100 -0.13 5.67 -6.48
N PRO A 101 -0.34 4.70 -7.39
CA PRO A 101 -0.24 4.93 -8.83
C PRO A 101 -1.52 5.60 -9.34
N SER A 102 -1.42 6.33 -10.46
CA SER A 102 -2.60 6.89 -11.11
C SER A 102 -3.50 5.79 -11.68
N ALA A 103 -4.79 5.84 -11.34
CA ALA A 103 -5.82 5.00 -11.95
C ALA A 103 -6.33 5.52 -13.30
N ALA A 104 -5.98 6.76 -13.67
CA ALA A 104 -6.52 7.44 -14.85
C ALA A 104 -6.41 6.63 -16.16
N PRO A 105 -5.28 5.97 -16.48
CA PRO A 105 -5.16 5.21 -17.73
C PRO A 105 -5.81 3.83 -17.69
N VAL A 106 -6.28 3.35 -16.53
CA VAL A 106 -6.85 2.01 -16.39
C VAL A 106 -8.18 1.93 -17.14
N LEU A 107 -8.32 0.93 -18.01
CA LEU A 107 -9.54 0.73 -18.79
C LEU A 107 -10.59 -0.06 -18.01
N VAL A 108 -11.75 0.57 -17.81
CA VAL A 108 -12.91 0.01 -17.09
C VAL A 108 -14.14 -0.03 -18.00
N ARG A 109 -15.19 -0.77 -17.61
CA ARG A 109 -16.43 -0.85 -18.41
C ARG A 109 -17.07 0.54 -18.51
N GLY A 110 -17.28 1.02 -19.74
CA GLY A 110 -17.92 2.31 -20.00
C GLY A 110 -19.44 2.28 -19.82
N PRO A 111 -20.13 3.42 -19.96
CA PRO A 111 -21.57 3.53 -19.69
C PRO A 111 -22.44 2.60 -20.54
N THR A 112 -22.01 2.33 -21.78
CA THR A 112 -22.73 1.51 -22.76
C THR A 112 -22.15 0.11 -22.94
N TYR A 113 -21.23 -0.31 -22.06
CA TYR A 113 -20.46 -1.56 -22.21
C TYR A 113 -21.33 -2.80 -22.40
N VAL A 114 -22.50 -2.87 -21.77
CA VAL A 114 -23.45 -4.00 -21.91
C VAL A 114 -23.88 -4.18 -23.38
N LYS A 115 -23.98 -3.09 -24.14
CA LYS A 115 -24.40 -3.09 -25.55
C LYS A 115 -23.23 -3.21 -26.52
N ASP A 116 -22.11 -2.55 -26.23
CA ASP A 116 -21.03 -2.33 -27.20
C ASP A 116 -19.66 -2.90 -26.78
N SER A 117 -19.54 -3.46 -25.57
CA SER A 117 -18.28 -3.91 -24.97
C SER A 117 -17.16 -2.86 -24.94
N THR A 118 -17.51 -1.57 -24.99
CA THR A 118 -16.56 -0.47 -25.05
C THR A 118 -16.09 -0.06 -23.66
N LYS A 119 -14.77 -0.08 -23.48
CA LYS A 119 -14.12 0.37 -22.25
C LYS A 119 -13.71 1.83 -22.35
N MET A 120 -13.57 2.48 -21.20
CA MET A 120 -13.09 3.85 -21.09
C MET A 120 -12.00 3.96 -20.01
N PRO A 121 -11.14 4.98 -20.07
CA PRO A 121 -10.25 5.32 -18.95
C PRO A 121 -11.07 5.60 -17.68
N ALA A 122 -10.62 5.09 -16.53
CA ALA A 122 -11.36 5.19 -15.26
C ALA A 122 -11.39 6.62 -14.69
N GLY A 123 -10.37 7.42 -14.98
CA GLY A 123 -10.10 8.69 -14.31
C GLY A 123 -9.47 8.50 -12.92
N PRO A 124 -9.53 9.52 -12.05
CA PRO A 124 -9.00 9.45 -10.69
C PRO A 124 -9.61 8.29 -9.88
N SER A 125 -8.84 7.75 -8.93
CA SER A 125 -9.37 6.76 -7.99
C SER A 125 -10.26 7.45 -6.94
N LEU A 126 -11.33 6.77 -6.51
CA LEU A 126 -12.21 7.28 -5.44
C LEU A 126 -11.58 7.19 -4.05
N GLY A 127 -10.71 6.21 -3.82
CA GLY A 127 -10.02 6.04 -2.56
C GLY A 127 -8.61 6.61 -2.62
N ARG A 128 -8.12 7.04 -1.45
CA ARG A 128 -6.74 7.46 -1.22
C ARG A 128 -5.99 6.39 -0.45
N LEU A 129 -4.88 5.89 -0.99
CA LEU A 129 -3.99 4.97 -0.28
C LEU A 129 -3.36 5.72 0.90
N VAL A 130 -3.65 5.24 2.11
CA VAL A 130 -3.18 5.87 3.35
C VAL A 130 -2.01 5.10 3.96
N HIS A 131 -1.97 3.77 3.79
CA HIS A 131 -0.87 2.97 4.31
C HIS A 131 -0.78 1.59 3.66
N VAL A 132 0.39 0.95 3.77
CA VAL A 132 0.55 -0.48 3.55
C VAL A 132 1.41 -1.07 4.66
N ASP A 133 0.83 -1.97 5.44
CA ASP A 133 1.57 -2.81 6.38
C ASP A 133 2.07 -4.06 5.67
N VAL A 134 3.28 -4.52 6.04
CA VAL A 134 3.77 -5.84 5.66
C VAL A 134 4.09 -6.59 6.94
N TRP A 135 3.20 -7.49 7.33
CA TRP A 135 3.38 -8.32 8.52
C TRP A 135 3.86 -9.72 8.15
N LYS A 136 4.61 -10.33 9.05
CA LYS A 136 5.03 -11.73 8.94
C LYS A 136 4.63 -12.52 10.18
N GLY A 137 4.34 -13.79 9.96
CA GLY A 137 4.02 -14.73 11.02
C GLY A 137 5.20 -14.91 11.98
N THR A 138 4.89 -15.07 13.25
CA THR A 138 5.85 -15.33 14.33
C THR A 138 5.76 -16.79 14.76
N ARG A 139 6.61 -17.24 15.71
CA ARG A 139 6.45 -18.58 16.29
C ARG A 139 5.10 -18.77 16.99
N ALA A 140 4.56 -17.72 17.59
CA ALA A 140 3.26 -17.75 18.28
C ALA A 140 2.08 -17.70 17.29
N ARG A 141 2.24 -16.99 16.17
CA ARG A 141 1.26 -16.93 15.08
C ARG A 141 1.93 -17.13 13.72
N PRO A 142 2.23 -18.37 13.33
CA PRO A 142 3.08 -18.65 12.16
C PRO A 142 2.35 -18.57 10.82
N GLY A 143 1.01 -18.54 10.84
CA GLY A 143 0.19 -18.71 9.66
C GLY A 143 -0.70 -17.53 9.34
N ARG A 144 -1.72 -17.82 8.54
CA ARG A 144 -2.78 -16.92 8.10
C ARG A 144 -3.51 -16.31 9.30
N ILE A 145 -3.66 -15.00 9.29
CA ILE A 145 -4.55 -14.24 10.16
C ILE A 145 -5.69 -13.68 9.33
N ASP A 146 -6.91 -14.04 9.75
CA ASP A 146 -8.16 -13.53 9.21
C ASP A 146 -8.66 -12.39 10.09
N HIS A 147 -9.44 -11.47 9.53
CA HIS A 147 -9.90 -10.26 10.20
C HIS A 147 -8.74 -9.40 10.71
N ILE A 148 -7.79 -9.11 9.82
CA ILE A 148 -6.56 -8.39 10.09
C ILE A 148 -6.78 -6.97 10.63
N ALA A 149 -7.95 -6.38 10.40
CA ALA A 149 -8.33 -5.10 11.00
C ALA A 149 -8.27 -5.14 12.54
N LEU A 150 -8.51 -6.28 13.18
CA LEU A 150 -8.36 -6.41 14.63
C LEU A 150 -6.90 -6.19 15.08
N VAL A 151 -5.94 -6.65 14.29
CA VAL A 151 -4.52 -6.43 14.54
C VAL A 151 -4.17 -4.93 14.45
N ASP A 152 -4.71 -4.22 13.45
CA ASP A 152 -4.56 -2.76 13.39
C ASP A 152 -5.25 -2.07 14.59
N LEU A 153 -6.47 -2.48 14.93
CA LEU A 153 -7.23 -1.86 16.03
C LEU A 153 -6.54 -2.05 17.38
N ASP A 154 -5.80 -3.14 17.58
CA ASP A 154 -5.10 -3.42 18.83
C ASP A 154 -3.76 -2.67 18.97
N ARG A 155 -3.16 -2.18 17.87
CA ARG A 155 -1.91 -1.39 17.97
C ARG A 155 -2.17 0.03 18.51
N PRO A 156 -1.24 0.61 19.31
CA PRO A 156 -1.42 1.94 19.91
C PRO A 156 -1.73 3.07 18.92
N ASN A 157 -1.15 3.02 17.72
CA ASN A 157 -1.31 4.01 16.66
C ASN A 157 -2.17 3.46 15.52
N SER A 158 -3.30 2.83 15.85
CA SER A 158 -4.23 2.24 14.88
C SER A 158 -4.68 3.26 13.82
N ILE A 159 -4.54 2.85 12.55
CA ILE A 159 -5.01 3.62 11.40
C ILE A 159 -6.53 3.68 11.40
N LEU A 160 -7.18 2.55 11.71
CA LEU A 160 -8.62 2.45 11.72
C LEU A 160 -9.24 3.31 12.81
N ARG A 161 -8.66 3.34 14.02
CA ARG A 161 -9.10 4.25 15.10
C ARG A 161 -8.88 5.72 14.74
N TYR A 162 -7.75 6.06 14.10
CA TYR A 162 -7.51 7.43 13.64
C TYR A 162 -8.63 7.91 12.71
N PHE A 163 -8.93 7.14 11.65
CA PHE A 163 -9.98 7.53 10.71
C PHE A 163 -11.38 7.43 11.31
N GLN A 164 -11.60 6.57 12.31
CA GLN A 164 -12.87 6.52 13.03
C GLN A 164 -13.15 7.84 13.77
N HIS A 165 -12.10 8.50 14.27
CA HIS A 165 -12.20 9.77 14.99
C HIS A 165 -12.23 10.97 14.03
N GLU A 166 -11.27 11.05 13.11
CA GLU A 166 -11.09 12.23 12.25
C GLU A 166 -12.02 12.23 11.02
N HIS A 167 -12.43 11.05 10.53
CA HIS A 167 -13.22 10.87 9.31
C HIS A 167 -14.37 9.85 9.49
N PRO A 168 -15.27 10.05 10.47
CA PRO A 168 -16.25 9.02 10.87
C PRO A 168 -17.28 8.65 9.78
N SER A 169 -17.51 9.52 8.80
CA SER A 169 -18.44 9.25 7.68
C SER A 169 -17.78 8.49 6.52
N ASP A 170 -16.45 8.53 6.43
CA ASP A 170 -15.69 7.86 5.39
C ASP A 170 -15.44 6.40 5.79
N LYS A 171 -15.06 5.57 4.81
CA LYS A 171 -14.74 4.16 5.05
C LYS A 171 -13.29 3.88 4.71
N VAL A 172 -12.57 3.21 5.61
CA VAL A 172 -11.27 2.62 5.27
C VAL A 172 -11.51 1.27 4.59
N PHE A 173 -11.13 1.12 3.34
CA PHE A 173 -11.08 -0.18 2.68
C PHE A 173 -9.74 -0.84 2.99
N VAL A 174 -9.77 -2.04 3.55
CA VAL A 174 -8.61 -2.84 3.95
C VAL A 174 -8.54 -4.06 3.06
N LEU A 175 -7.43 -4.25 2.36
CA LEU A 175 -7.16 -5.46 1.59
C LEU A 175 -5.96 -6.19 2.17
N ASN A 176 -6.16 -7.43 2.60
CA ASN A 176 -5.10 -8.30 3.11
C ASN A 176 -4.75 -9.38 2.09
N PHE A 177 -3.60 -9.25 1.42
CA PHE A 177 -3.03 -10.36 0.67
C PHE A 177 -2.35 -11.33 1.65
N GLN A 178 -2.96 -12.50 1.82
CA GLN A 178 -2.44 -13.53 2.72
C GLN A 178 -1.43 -14.39 1.96
N VAL A 179 -0.16 -14.01 1.99
CA VAL A 179 0.90 -14.52 1.13
C VAL A 179 1.55 -15.78 1.74
N PRO A 180 1.45 -16.95 1.07
CA PRO A 180 2.13 -18.15 1.53
C PRO A 180 3.66 -18.03 1.47
N GLY A 181 4.32 -18.83 2.29
CA GLY A 181 5.76 -19.05 2.30
C GLY A 181 6.30 -19.09 3.73
N THR A 182 7.61 -18.94 3.88
CA THR A 182 8.27 -19.09 5.18
C THR A 182 9.12 -17.85 5.46
N PRO A 183 8.71 -16.95 6.37
CA PRO A 183 7.43 -16.95 7.09
C PRO A 183 6.23 -16.64 6.18
N PHE A 184 5.03 -16.98 6.66
CA PHE A 184 3.76 -16.51 6.07
C PHE A 184 3.70 -14.99 6.20
N ALA A 185 3.19 -14.28 5.20
CA ALA A 185 3.16 -12.83 5.21
C ALA A 185 1.76 -12.29 4.91
N HIS A 186 1.51 -11.07 5.36
CA HIS A 186 0.31 -10.30 5.16
C HIS A 186 0.71 -8.96 4.55
N VAL A 187 0.32 -8.70 3.31
CA VAL A 187 0.48 -7.37 2.69
C VAL A 187 -0.87 -6.68 2.80
N VAL A 188 -0.98 -5.74 3.72
CA VAL A 188 -2.25 -5.13 4.11
C VAL A 188 -2.28 -3.70 3.62
N CYS A 189 -3.17 -3.42 2.69
CA CYS A 189 -3.29 -2.11 2.07
C CYS A 189 -4.54 -1.39 2.59
N TYR A 190 -4.41 -0.11 2.93
CA TYR A 190 -5.46 0.71 3.50
C TYR A 190 -5.76 1.88 2.58
N TRP A 191 -7.03 2.04 2.18
CA TRP A 191 -7.49 3.22 1.43
C TRP A 191 -8.62 3.92 2.16
N LEU A 192 -8.52 5.24 2.34
CA LEU A 192 -9.65 6.05 2.76
C LEU A 192 -10.55 6.31 1.56
N VAL A 193 -11.80 5.85 1.62
CA VAL A 193 -12.82 6.05 0.59
C VAL A 193 -13.84 7.06 1.13
N SER A 194 -13.88 8.25 0.51
CA SER A 194 -14.76 9.31 0.98
C SER A 194 -16.22 9.02 0.65
N SER A 195 -17.12 9.18 1.64
CA SER A 195 -18.55 9.06 1.38
C SER A 195 -19.07 10.12 0.41
N ALA A 196 -18.47 11.32 0.44
CA ALA A 196 -18.85 12.43 -0.44
C ALA A 196 -18.44 12.16 -1.89
N ASP A 197 -17.26 11.58 -2.12
CA ASP A 197 -16.80 11.22 -3.47
C ASP A 197 -17.60 10.03 -4.03
N VAL A 198 -17.92 9.04 -3.19
CA VAL A 198 -18.79 7.93 -3.58
C VAL A 198 -20.18 8.44 -4.01
N ALA A 199 -20.77 9.38 -3.26
CA ALA A 199 -22.10 9.92 -3.56
C ALA A 199 -22.16 10.68 -4.91
N GLN A 200 -21.05 11.24 -5.37
CA GLN A 200 -20.95 11.91 -6.69
C GLN A 200 -20.98 10.93 -7.87
N HIS A 201 -20.90 9.62 -7.60
CA HIS A 201 -20.93 8.57 -8.61
C HIS A 201 -22.07 7.57 -8.34
N PRO A 202 -23.32 7.90 -8.71
CA PRO A 202 -24.49 7.07 -8.39
C PRO A 202 -24.40 5.59 -8.80
N PRO A 203 -23.85 5.22 -9.97
CA PRO A 203 -23.67 3.81 -10.33
C PRO A 203 -22.76 3.06 -9.35
N PHE A 204 -21.60 3.64 -9.03
CA PHE A 204 -20.67 3.06 -8.06
C PHE A 204 -21.25 3.06 -6.64
N SER A 205 -21.89 4.16 -6.22
CA SER A 205 -22.51 4.27 -4.90
C SER A 205 -23.54 3.18 -4.64
N ARG A 206 -24.29 2.77 -5.67
CA ARG A 206 -25.27 1.68 -5.58
C ARG A 206 -24.59 0.33 -5.35
N LEU A 207 -23.61 -0.01 -6.19
CA LEU A 207 -22.81 -1.23 -6.03
C LEU A 207 -22.10 -1.26 -4.67
N TRP A 208 -21.57 -0.13 -4.22
CA TRP A 208 -20.88 0.01 -2.93
C TRP A 208 -21.81 -0.24 -1.74
N ALA A 209 -23.05 0.24 -1.80
CA ALA A 209 -24.07 -0.04 -0.79
C ALA A 209 -24.45 -1.54 -0.80
N GLN A 210 -24.75 -2.10 -1.97
CA GLN A 210 -25.09 -3.52 -2.12
C GLN A 210 -23.94 -4.45 -1.65
N PHE A 211 -22.69 -4.04 -1.92
CA PHE A 211 -21.51 -4.76 -1.44
C PHE A 211 -21.48 -4.80 0.09
N GLN A 212 -21.68 -3.67 0.77
CA GLN A 212 -21.77 -3.62 2.24
C GLN A 212 -22.95 -4.42 2.79
N ASP A 213 -24.12 -4.30 2.17
CA ASP A 213 -25.33 -5.03 2.58
C ASP A 213 -25.12 -6.55 2.47
N ALA A 214 -24.47 -7.02 1.41
CA ALA A 214 -24.11 -8.41 1.23
C ALA A 214 -23.15 -8.92 2.32
N ILE A 215 -22.19 -8.09 2.75
CA ILE A 215 -21.29 -8.43 3.87
C ILE A 215 -22.08 -8.54 5.17
N HIS A 216 -22.92 -7.55 5.49
CA HIS A 216 -23.75 -7.57 6.70
C HIS A 216 -24.72 -8.76 6.74
N ALA A 217 -25.29 -9.12 5.59
CA ALA A 217 -26.16 -10.27 5.44
C ALA A 217 -25.40 -11.61 5.42
N ASN A 218 -24.06 -11.60 5.49
CA ASN A 218 -23.20 -12.77 5.35
C ASN A 218 -23.48 -13.58 4.06
N THR A 219 -23.70 -12.86 2.95
CA THR A 219 -23.96 -13.44 1.61
C THR A 219 -22.81 -13.10 0.65
N PRO A 220 -21.64 -13.76 0.77
CA PRO A 220 -20.42 -13.37 0.06
C PRO A 220 -20.48 -13.56 -1.46
N ALA A 221 -21.51 -14.24 -2.00
CA ALA A 221 -21.67 -14.50 -3.43
C ALA A 221 -21.72 -13.20 -4.24
N PHE A 222 -22.42 -12.17 -3.76
CA PHE A 222 -22.44 -10.86 -4.41
C PHE A 222 -21.04 -10.25 -4.42
N CYS A 223 -20.37 -10.21 -3.27
CA CYS A 223 -19.01 -9.67 -3.17
C CYS A 223 -18.01 -10.39 -4.10
N ASN A 224 -18.09 -11.72 -4.17
CA ASN A 224 -17.25 -12.54 -5.04
C ASN A 224 -17.49 -12.28 -6.54
N ALA A 225 -18.73 -11.97 -6.92
CA ALA A 225 -19.10 -11.67 -8.30
C ALA A 225 -18.76 -10.24 -8.73
N HIS A 226 -18.60 -9.31 -7.77
CA HIS A 226 -18.42 -7.89 -8.06
C HIS A 226 -17.02 -7.35 -7.74
N LEU A 227 -16.27 -7.87 -6.77
CA LEU A 227 -14.92 -7.37 -6.49
C LEU A 227 -13.92 -7.81 -7.57
N LYS A 228 -13.44 -6.83 -8.34
CA LYS A 228 -12.53 -7.05 -9.46
C LYS A 228 -11.16 -6.43 -9.19
N LEU A 229 -10.12 -7.24 -9.34
CA LEU A 229 -8.72 -6.82 -9.25
C LEU A 229 -8.12 -6.71 -10.65
N ILE A 230 -7.40 -5.62 -10.91
CA ILE A 230 -6.71 -5.33 -12.17
C ILE A 230 -5.21 -5.20 -11.88
N PRO A 231 -4.40 -6.23 -12.19
CA PRO A 231 -2.95 -6.16 -12.01
C PRO A 231 -2.29 -5.52 -13.24
N ALA A 232 -1.24 -4.76 -13.02
CA ALA A 232 -0.34 -4.26 -14.07
C ALA A 232 1.12 -4.35 -13.60
N LEU A 233 1.95 -5.10 -14.33
CA LEU A 233 3.39 -5.16 -14.10
C LEU A 233 4.04 -3.92 -14.71
N VAL A 234 4.60 -3.08 -13.84
CA VAL A 234 5.32 -1.86 -14.22
C VAL A 234 6.75 -2.22 -14.57
N THR A 235 7.43 -2.88 -13.63
CA THR A 235 8.80 -3.39 -13.77
C THR A 235 8.77 -4.85 -13.37
N ALA A 236 9.29 -5.74 -14.21
CA ALA A 236 9.39 -7.16 -13.88
C ALA A 236 10.38 -7.87 -14.80
N PRO A 237 11.13 -8.87 -14.28
CA PRO A 237 11.86 -9.82 -15.11
C PRO A 237 10.94 -10.53 -16.11
N TRP A 238 11.47 -10.90 -17.28
CA TRP A 238 10.70 -11.53 -18.35
C TRP A 238 9.96 -12.80 -17.88
N VAL A 239 10.60 -13.61 -17.04
CA VAL A 239 9.99 -14.84 -16.49
C VAL A 239 8.74 -14.55 -15.66
N VAL A 240 8.72 -13.44 -14.91
CA VAL A 240 7.55 -13.01 -14.14
C VAL A 240 6.47 -12.49 -15.08
N LYS A 241 6.84 -11.71 -16.10
CA LYS A 241 5.90 -11.20 -17.12
C LYS A 241 5.18 -12.30 -17.88
N ALA A 242 5.88 -13.41 -18.17
CA ALA A 242 5.30 -14.56 -18.84
C ALA A 242 4.27 -15.32 -17.96
N MET A 243 4.40 -15.24 -16.64
CA MET A 243 3.64 -16.05 -15.68
C MET A 243 2.49 -15.30 -15.01
N VAL A 244 2.56 -13.97 -14.87
CA VAL A 244 1.52 -13.17 -14.21
C VAL A 244 0.50 -12.69 -15.25
N PRO A 245 -0.77 -13.13 -15.19
CA PRO A 245 -1.80 -12.65 -16.09
C PRO A 245 -2.02 -11.14 -15.94
N GLN A 246 -1.87 -10.38 -17.03
CA GLN A 246 -2.10 -8.93 -17.07
C GLN A 246 -3.56 -8.61 -17.43
N LYS A 247 -4.51 -9.24 -16.74
CA LYS A 247 -5.94 -9.14 -17.05
C LYS A 247 -6.77 -8.91 -15.78
N PRO A 248 -7.82 -8.08 -15.85
CA PRO A 248 -8.81 -7.99 -14.78
C PRO A 248 -9.37 -9.36 -14.40
N ALA A 249 -9.53 -9.60 -13.10
CA ALA A 249 -10.10 -10.84 -12.57
C ALA A 249 -11.09 -10.55 -11.43
N LEU A 250 -12.25 -11.21 -11.47
CA LEU A 250 -13.14 -11.35 -10.32
C LEU A 250 -12.48 -12.32 -9.34
N VAL A 251 -11.86 -11.79 -8.29
CA VAL A 251 -10.96 -12.58 -7.44
C VAL A 251 -11.71 -13.65 -6.65
N GLY A 252 -12.98 -13.41 -6.32
CA GLY A 252 -13.81 -14.34 -5.55
C GLY A 252 -14.18 -15.62 -6.29
N ASN A 253 -14.00 -15.63 -7.61
CA ASN A 253 -14.14 -16.83 -8.44
C ASN A 253 -12.84 -17.62 -8.58
N LYS A 254 -11.73 -17.11 -8.01
CA LYS A 254 -10.38 -17.67 -8.14
C LYS A 254 -9.74 -18.02 -6.80
N LEU A 255 -10.06 -17.24 -5.76
CA LEU A 255 -9.58 -17.40 -4.40
C LEU A 255 -10.77 -17.42 -3.44
N THR A 256 -10.60 -18.10 -2.30
CA THR A 256 -11.47 -17.89 -1.15
C THR A 256 -11.22 -16.48 -0.62
N GLN A 257 -12.30 -15.75 -0.38
CA GLN A 257 -12.25 -14.43 0.23
C GLN A 257 -13.13 -14.39 1.46
N ARG A 258 -12.69 -13.66 2.49
CA ARG A 258 -13.52 -13.33 3.66
C ARG A 258 -13.72 -11.82 3.67
N TYR A 259 -14.93 -11.42 4.04
CA TYR A 259 -15.34 -10.03 4.02
C TYR A 259 -15.81 -9.64 5.41
N VAL A 260 -15.37 -8.49 5.90
CA VAL A 260 -15.82 -7.93 7.16
C VAL A 260 -16.23 -6.49 6.96
N CYS A 261 -17.33 -6.08 7.56
CA CYS A 261 -17.73 -4.68 7.63
C CYS A 261 -17.71 -4.27 9.10
N GLY A 262 -16.77 -3.39 9.45
CA GLY A 262 -16.66 -2.79 10.77
C GLY A 262 -17.34 -1.41 10.85
N PRO A 263 -17.21 -0.71 11.99
CA PRO A 263 -17.85 0.60 12.19
C PRO A 263 -17.52 1.62 11.09
N ASN A 264 -16.24 1.76 10.73
CA ASN A 264 -15.74 2.70 9.71
C ASN A 264 -14.81 2.05 8.68
N TYR A 265 -14.82 0.72 8.57
CA TYR A 265 -13.97 0.02 7.61
C TYR A 265 -14.68 -1.15 6.94
N ILE A 266 -14.17 -1.53 5.77
CA ILE A 266 -14.52 -2.76 5.07
C ILE A 266 -13.21 -3.50 4.86
N GLU A 267 -13.16 -4.78 5.20
CA GLU A 267 -12.00 -5.63 5.03
C GLU A 267 -12.27 -6.75 4.04
N VAL A 268 -11.28 -7.05 3.22
CA VAL A 268 -11.22 -8.23 2.37
C VAL A 268 -9.93 -9.00 2.66
N ASP A 269 -10.05 -10.22 3.16
CA ASP A 269 -8.95 -11.17 3.24
C ASP A 269 -8.89 -12.01 1.96
N MET A 270 -7.81 -11.87 1.19
CA MET A 270 -7.55 -12.70 0.01
C MET A 270 -6.67 -13.89 0.39
N ASP A 271 -7.28 -15.07 0.50
CA ASP A 271 -6.62 -16.33 0.82
C ASP A 271 -5.89 -16.89 -0.42
N ILE A 272 -4.72 -16.34 -0.73
CA ILE A 272 -3.89 -16.81 -1.85
C ILE A 272 -3.60 -18.32 -1.79
N PRO A 273 -3.29 -18.94 -0.62
CA PRO A 273 -3.09 -20.38 -0.50
C PRO A 273 -4.26 -21.23 -0.98
N SER A 274 -5.48 -20.69 -1.02
CA SER A 274 -6.67 -21.42 -1.47
C SER A 274 -6.65 -21.74 -2.98
N SER A 275 -5.68 -21.22 -3.73
CA SER A 275 -5.50 -21.49 -5.14
C SER A 275 -4.05 -21.80 -5.45
N THR A 276 -3.77 -23.03 -5.87
CA THR A 276 -2.43 -23.47 -6.26
C THR A 276 -1.82 -22.58 -7.35
N ILE A 277 -2.65 -22.11 -8.29
CA ILE A 277 -2.19 -21.21 -9.36
C ILE A 277 -1.73 -19.87 -8.76
N ALA A 278 -2.55 -19.26 -7.90
CA ALA A 278 -2.20 -17.99 -7.28
C ALA A 278 -1.01 -18.11 -6.33
N ALA A 279 -0.97 -19.18 -5.52
CA ALA A 279 0.16 -19.47 -4.63
C ALA A 279 1.48 -19.60 -5.41
N ASN A 280 1.48 -20.28 -6.56
CA ASN A 280 2.66 -20.41 -7.41
C ASN A 280 3.08 -19.06 -8.03
N ILE A 281 2.11 -18.28 -8.54
CA ILE A 281 2.39 -16.95 -9.11
C ILE A 281 3.00 -16.02 -8.05
N VAL A 282 2.41 -15.99 -6.86
CA VAL A 282 2.89 -15.14 -5.76
C VAL A 282 4.22 -15.65 -5.21
N GLY A 283 4.44 -16.96 -5.14
CA GLY A 283 5.73 -17.55 -4.79
C GLY A 283 6.85 -17.13 -5.75
N LEU A 284 6.56 -17.14 -7.06
CA LEU A 284 7.48 -16.61 -8.08
C LEU A 284 7.74 -15.11 -7.87
N CYS A 285 6.69 -14.31 -7.68
CA CYS A 285 6.83 -12.87 -7.44
C CYS A 285 7.66 -12.57 -6.20
N ARG A 286 7.48 -13.35 -5.13
CA ARG A 286 8.27 -13.25 -3.89
C ARG A 286 9.75 -13.51 -4.13
N GLY A 287 10.11 -14.48 -4.98
CA GLY A 287 11.51 -14.75 -5.34
C GLY A 287 12.16 -13.64 -6.18
N TYR A 288 11.36 -12.85 -6.90
CA TYR A 288 11.83 -11.72 -7.72
C TYR A 288 11.47 -10.35 -7.13
N SER A 289 11.12 -10.30 -5.84
CA SER A 289 10.45 -9.13 -5.30
C SER A 289 11.30 -7.87 -5.42
N ASN A 290 12.62 -7.95 -5.26
CA ASN A 290 13.56 -6.83 -5.42
C ASN A 290 13.69 -6.23 -6.84
N GLN A 291 13.07 -6.86 -7.85
CA GLN A 291 13.07 -6.45 -9.25
C GLN A 291 11.66 -6.23 -9.80
N LEU A 292 10.67 -6.19 -8.90
CA LEU A 292 9.26 -6.22 -9.24
C LEU A 292 8.56 -4.96 -8.74
N ASP A 293 7.93 -4.25 -9.67
CA ASP A 293 6.98 -3.19 -9.38
C ASP A 293 5.62 -3.61 -9.97
N VAL A 294 4.61 -3.76 -9.10
CA VAL A 294 3.26 -4.16 -9.50
C VAL A 294 2.26 -3.11 -9.07
N ASP A 295 1.47 -2.64 -10.03
CA ASP A 295 0.25 -1.90 -9.77
C ASP A 295 -0.91 -2.86 -9.58
N VAL A 296 -1.69 -2.62 -8.54
CA VAL A 296 -2.94 -3.31 -8.28
C VAL A 296 -4.04 -2.25 -8.16
N HIS A 297 -5.07 -2.39 -8.97
CA HIS A 297 -6.26 -1.55 -8.90
C HIS A 297 -7.50 -2.39 -8.58
N LEU A 298 -8.41 -1.85 -7.79
CA LEU A 298 -9.69 -2.48 -7.45
C LEU A 298 -10.87 -1.65 -7.97
N THR A 299 -11.88 -2.33 -8.48
CA THR A 299 -13.19 -1.78 -8.81
C THR A 299 -14.27 -2.77 -8.41
N LEU A 300 -15.49 -2.28 -8.26
CA LEU A 300 -16.68 -3.14 -8.30
C LEU A 300 -17.12 -3.27 -9.77
N GLN A 301 -17.39 -4.50 -10.21
CA GLN A 301 -17.86 -4.78 -11.55
C GLN A 301 -19.34 -4.42 -11.68
N GLY A 302 -19.71 -3.63 -12.68
CA GLY A 302 -21.11 -3.38 -13.02
C GLY A 302 -21.59 -4.37 -14.08
N ASP A 303 -22.72 -5.03 -13.84
CA ASP A 303 -23.31 -6.00 -14.77
C ASP A 303 -24.58 -5.47 -15.47
N THR A 304 -25.14 -4.36 -14.97
CA THR A 304 -26.26 -3.66 -15.61
C THR A 304 -25.85 -2.25 -16.05
N GLU A 305 -26.61 -1.64 -16.97
CA GLU A 305 -26.37 -0.25 -17.38
C GLU A 305 -26.49 0.75 -16.21
N ALA A 306 -27.29 0.43 -15.18
CA ALA A 306 -27.47 1.28 -14.01
C ALA A 306 -26.26 1.27 -13.05
N ASP A 307 -25.36 0.30 -13.23
CA ASP A 307 -24.15 0.09 -12.44
C ASP A 307 -22.88 0.55 -13.18
N LEU A 308 -23.05 1.18 -14.34
CA LEU A 308 -21.97 1.68 -15.21
C LEU A 308 -22.01 3.20 -15.33
N PRO A 309 -20.85 3.86 -15.59
CA PRO A 309 -19.52 3.27 -15.76
C PRO A 309 -18.91 2.80 -14.43
N GLU A 310 -18.00 1.83 -14.53
CA GLU A 310 -17.19 1.39 -13.39
C GLU A 310 -16.23 2.49 -12.90
N LYS A 311 -15.82 2.41 -11.62
CA LYS A 311 -14.86 3.33 -11.00
C LYS A 311 -13.81 2.57 -10.19
N ILE A 312 -12.55 2.94 -10.38
CA ILE A 312 -11.45 2.44 -9.55
C ILE A 312 -11.53 3.12 -8.19
N PHE A 313 -11.65 2.37 -7.12
CA PHE A 313 -11.77 2.92 -5.76
C PHE A 313 -10.53 2.67 -4.89
N ALA A 314 -9.61 1.83 -5.34
CA ALA A 314 -8.36 1.58 -4.65
C ALA A 314 -7.26 1.29 -5.65
N SER A 315 -6.09 1.89 -5.45
CA SER A 315 -4.88 1.69 -6.27
C SER A 315 -3.65 1.65 -5.38
N VAL A 316 -2.78 0.67 -5.58
CA VAL A 316 -1.48 0.58 -4.90
C VAL A 316 -0.43 0.10 -5.88
N ARG A 317 0.76 0.69 -5.79
CA ARG A 317 1.98 0.19 -6.41
C ARG A 317 2.81 -0.44 -5.32
N LEU A 318 3.09 -1.73 -5.43
CA LEU A 318 4.07 -2.42 -4.60
C LEU A 318 5.40 -2.39 -5.35
N SER A 319 6.38 -1.64 -4.84
CA SER A 319 7.68 -1.44 -5.47
C SER A 319 8.75 -2.17 -4.68
N LYS A 320 9.39 -3.15 -5.31
CA LYS A 320 10.49 -3.91 -4.73
C LYS A 320 10.20 -4.47 -3.33
N LEU A 321 9.00 -5.04 -3.15
CA LEU A 321 8.47 -5.43 -1.83
C LEU A 321 9.33 -6.51 -1.17
N ASP A 322 10.19 -6.11 -0.23
CA ASP A 322 11.10 -7.01 0.47
C ASP A 322 10.51 -7.47 1.81
N PHE A 323 10.17 -8.76 1.87
CA PHE A 323 9.63 -9.40 3.06
C PHE A 323 10.64 -9.51 4.22
N ALA A 324 11.94 -9.23 4.00
CA ALA A 324 12.89 -9.11 5.10
C ALA A 324 12.58 -7.93 6.03
N HIS A 325 11.99 -6.86 5.48
CA HIS A 325 11.57 -5.67 6.23
C HIS A 325 10.16 -5.80 6.83
N ALA A 326 9.50 -6.95 6.63
CA ALA A 326 8.20 -7.21 7.21
C ALA A 326 8.29 -7.26 8.75
N GLU A 327 7.29 -6.65 9.39
CA GLU A 327 7.16 -6.53 10.83
C GLU A 327 6.53 -7.81 11.41
N ASP A 328 6.98 -8.23 12.60
CA ASP A 328 6.37 -9.37 13.29
C ASP A 328 4.95 -9.03 13.70
N ILE A 329 4.00 -9.92 13.39
CA ILE A 329 2.61 -9.71 13.79
C ILE A 329 2.46 -9.83 15.32
N LEU A 330 2.09 -8.71 15.95
CA LEU A 330 2.08 -8.45 17.41
C LEU A 330 1.01 -9.17 18.19
#